data_AF-A0A480A3B2-F1
#
_entry.id   AF-A0A480A3B2-F1
#
_cell.length_a   1.000
_cell.length_b   1.000
_cell.length_c   1.000
_cell.angle_alpha   90.00
_cell.angle_beta   90.00
_cell.angle_gamma   90.00
#
_symmetry.space_group_name_H-M   'P 1'
#
loop_
_entity.id
_entity.type
_entity.pdbx_description
1 polymer ?
#
loop_
_entity_poly.entity_id
_entity_poly.type
_entity_poly.pdbx_seq_one_letter_code
_entity_poly.pdbx_strand_id
1 'polypeptide(L)'
;MFSDPDPVEKIAVALFWKLVKDENLRKQIYQAGLGCFDFIQVATNNVNLRSPEEDIKIALRTCIRNDTDSKARITAFVTGLHLQHKIQRGAQVGGSLLRRFGKSYFPHINDRELRFALDVDSELENYLYNQIIAQNSWSQ
;
A
#
# COMPACT_ATOMS: atom_id res chain seq x y z
N MET A 1 -1.35 13.55 -21.73
CA MET A 1 -1.52 14.73 -20.87
C MET A 1 -1.29 14.25 -19.45
N PHE A 2 -0.11 14.47 -18.88
CA PHE A 2 0.21 14.02 -17.53
C PHE A 2 -0.46 14.98 -16.56
N SER A 3 -1.62 14.61 -16.03
CA SER A 3 -2.24 15.36 -14.94
C SER A 3 -1.27 15.38 -13.77
N ASP A 4 -1.08 16.55 -13.16
CA ASP A 4 -0.31 16.68 -11.93
C ASP A 4 -0.79 15.62 -10.92
N PRO A 5 0.12 14.96 -10.17
CA PRO A 5 -0.30 13.97 -9.20
C PRO A 5 -1.23 14.64 -8.19
N ASP A 6 -2.41 14.03 -7.97
CA ASP A 6 -3.39 14.46 -6.96
C ASP A 6 -2.62 14.76 -5.66
N PRO A 7 -2.85 15.92 -5.00
CA PRO A 7 -2.24 16.23 -3.71
C PRO A 7 -2.26 15.05 -2.73
N VAL A 8 -3.33 14.24 -2.76
CA VAL A 8 -3.45 13.04 -1.92
C VAL A 8 -2.48 11.92 -2.33
N GLU A 9 -2.22 11.73 -3.63
CA GLU A 9 -1.20 10.77 -4.10
C GLU A 9 0.19 11.18 -3.61
N LYS A 10 0.52 12.47 -3.66
CA LYS A 10 1.81 13.00 -3.17
C LYS A 10 1.95 12.77 -1.66
N ILE A 11 0.89 13.05 -0.90
CA ILE A 11 0.86 12.84 0.54
C ILE A 11 0.99 11.34 0.87
N ALA A 12 0.24 10.47 0.20
CA ALA A 12 0.29 9.02 0.45
C ALA A 12 1.68 8.42 0.23
N VAL A 13 2.38 8.82 -0.85
CA VAL A 13 3.75 8.38 -1.13
C VAL A 13 4.75 8.95 -0.13
N ALA A 14 4.61 10.22 0.24
CA ALA A 14 5.46 10.83 1.27
C ALA A 14 5.28 10.15 2.64
N LEU A 15 4.03 9.84 3.01
CA LEU A 15 3.68 9.11 4.22
C LEU A 15 4.27 7.71 4.21
N PHE A 16 4.16 6.98 3.09
CA PHE A 16 4.81 5.68 2.92
C PHE A 16 6.30 5.75 3.26
N TRP A 17 7.05 6.67 2.63
CA TRP A 17 8.49 6.79 2.88
C TRP A 17 8.82 7.22 4.30
N LYS A 18 8.01 8.09 4.91
CA LYS A 18 8.19 8.49 6.30
C LYS A 18 8.01 7.32 7.25
N LEU A 19 6.99 6.49 7.03
CA LEU A 19 6.75 5.29 7.82
C LEU A 19 7.86 4.26 7.62
N VAL A 20 8.24 3.99 6.37
CA VAL A 20 9.33 3.06 6.04
C VAL A 20 10.66 3.46 6.69
N LYS A 21 10.89 4.76 6.90
CA LYS A 21 12.09 5.29 7.56
C LYS A 21 12.00 5.38 9.09
N ASP A 22 10.83 5.09 9.68
CA ASP A 22 10.65 5.13 11.13
C ASP A 22 11.34 3.93 11.78
N GLU A 23 12.39 4.19 12.58
CA GLU A 23 13.14 3.15 13.29
C GLU A 23 12.31 2.40 14.33
N ASN A 24 11.35 3.06 14.96
CA ASN A 24 10.47 2.41 15.93
C ASN A 24 9.51 1.47 15.22
N LEU A 25 9.01 1.88 14.05
CA LEU A 25 8.21 1.00 13.20
C LEU A 25 8.99 -0.24 12.79
N ARG A 26 10.22 -0.07 12.31
CA ARG A 26 11.09 -1.20 11.94
C ARG A 26 11.33 -2.15 13.11
N LYS A 27 11.59 -1.60 14.31
CA LYS A 27 11.78 -2.39 15.53
C LYS A 27 10.52 -3.14 15.93
N GLN A 28 9.35 -2.51 15.86
CA GLN A 28 8.07 -3.15 16.21
C GLN A 28 7.69 -4.26 15.24
N ILE A 29 7.84 -4.03 13.93
CA ILE A 29 7.57 -5.06 12.92
C ILE A 29 8.53 -6.26 13.10
N TYR A 30 9.80 -5.98 13.34
CA TYR A 30 10.80 -7.01 13.63
C TYR A 30 10.49 -7.78 14.93
N GLN A 31 10.08 -7.09 15.99
CA GLN A 31 9.68 -7.69 17.27
C GLN A 31 8.39 -8.51 17.17
N ALA A 32 7.47 -8.13 16.30
CA ALA A 32 6.26 -8.90 15.99
C ALA A 32 6.54 -10.17 15.16
N GLY A 33 7.81 -10.44 14.80
CA GLY A 33 8.18 -11.59 13.97
C GLY A 33 7.66 -11.51 12.53
N LEU A 34 7.17 -10.34 12.12
CA LEU A 34 6.71 -10.08 10.78
C LEU A 34 7.95 -9.83 9.92
N GLY A 35 8.19 -10.71 8.93
CA GLY A 35 9.34 -10.57 8.04
C GLY A 35 9.26 -9.26 7.25
N CYS A 36 10.07 -8.27 7.61
CA CYS A 36 10.30 -7.11 6.76
C CYS A 36 11.06 -7.60 5.53
N PHE A 37 10.42 -7.66 4.38
CA PHE A 37 11.19 -7.76 3.14
C PHE A 37 12.07 -6.51 3.04
N ASP A 38 13.38 -6.68 2.79
CA ASP A 38 14.34 -5.58 2.74
C ASP A 38 13.88 -4.52 1.72
N PHE A 39 13.23 -3.46 2.21
CA PHE A 39 12.76 -2.34 1.40
C PHE A 39 13.86 -1.71 0.54
N ILE A 40 15.11 -1.83 1.00
CA ILE A 40 16.30 -1.26 0.39
C ILE A 40 16.66 -2.02 -0.90
N GLN A 41 16.13 -3.24 -1.11
CA GLN A 41 16.40 -4.05 -2.30
C GLN A 41 15.47 -3.76 -3.49
N VAL A 42 14.80 -2.60 -3.55
CA VAL A 42 14.18 -2.11 -4.80
C VAL A 42 15.24 -1.40 -5.65
N ALA A 43 16.26 -2.15 -6.04
CA ALA A 43 17.20 -1.81 -7.09
C ALA A 43 17.40 -3.05 -7.98
N THR A 44 16.29 -3.67 -8.41
CA THR A 44 16.35 -4.68 -9.46
C THR A 44 15.97 -4.02 -10.77
N ASN A 45 16.88 -4.06 -11.76
CA ASN A 45 16.71 -3.69 -13.18
C ASN A 45 15.61 -4.49 -13.91
N ASN A 46 14.58 -4.97 -13.21
CA ASN A 46 13.50 -5.78 -13.74
C ASN A 46 12.31 -4.90 -14.09
N VAL A 47 12.11 -4.68 -15.39
CA VAL A 47 11.09 -3.80 -15.99
C VAL A 47 9.64 -4.20 -15.65
N ASN A 48 9.43 -5.41 -15.11
CA ASN A 48 8.11 -5.94 -14.75
C ASN A 48 7.72 -5.75 -13.28
N LEU A 49 8.60 -5.19 -12.45
CA LEU A 49 8.32 -4.95 -11.03
C LEU A 49 7.92 -3.49 -10.85
N ARG A 50 6.68 -3.26 -10.42
CA ARG A 50 6.22 -1.94 -9.98
C ARG A 50 6.82 -1.64 -8.62
N SER A 51 7.22 -0.40 -8.43
CA SER A 51 7.62 0.10 -7.12
C SER A 51 6.40 0.17 -6.18
N PRO A 52 6.60 0.12 -4.85
CA PRO A 52 5.53 0.33 -3.88
C PRO A 52 4.75 1.63 -4.12
N GLU A 53 5.44 2.69 -4.53
CA GLU A 53 4.79 3.97 -4.85
C GLU A 53 3.84 3.88 -6.04
N GLU A 54 4.26 3.17 -7.10
CA GLU A 54 3.44 3.01 -8.30
C GLU A 54 2.21 2.17 -7.99
N ASP A 55 2.34 1.13 -7.18
CA ASP A 55 1.21 0.32 -6.75
C ASP A 55 0.23 1.13 -5.87
N ILE A 56 0.72 1.98 -4.97
CA ILE A 56 -0.14 2.91 -4.21
C ILE A 56 -0.86 3.87 -5.16
N LYS A 57 -0.14 4.52 -6.09
CA LYS A 57 -0.73 5.45 -7.06
C LYS A 57 -1.79 4.78 -7.91
N ILE A 58 -1.52 3.57 -8.41
CA ILE A 58 -2.47 2.82 -9.23
C ILE A 58 -3.69 2.44 -8.40
N ALA A 59 -3.50 1.90 -7.20
CA ALA A 59 -4.61 1.52 -6.32
C ALA A 59 -5.51 2.71 -5.99
N LEU A 60 -4.93 3.88 -5.69
CA LEU A 60 -5.71 5.10 -5.41
C LEU A 60 -6.45 5.61 -6.66
N ARG A 61 -5.80 5.60 -7.83
CA ARG A 61 -6.41 6.08 -9.09
C ARG A 61 -7.53 5.20 -9.61
N THR A 62 -7.43 3.88 -9.41
CA THR A 62 -8.41 2.94 -9.94
C THR A 62 -9.52 2.62 -8.93
N CYS A 63 -9.33 2.96 -7.65
CA CYS A 63 -10.38 2.90 -6.64
C CYS A 63 -11.53 3.84 -7.01
N ILE A 64 -12.77 3.35 -6.93
CA ILE A 64 -13.95 4.18 -7.19
C ILE A 64 -14.34 5.07 -6.01
N ARG A 65 -13.78 4.82 -4.81
CA ARG A 65 -13.99 5.61 -3.60
C ARG A 65 -12.83 6.59 -3.43
N ASN A 66 -13.18 7.86 -3.29
CA ASN A 66 -12.23 8.97 -3.26
C ASN A 66 -12.18 9.72 -1.92
N ASP A 67 -12.88 9.24 -0.91
CA ASP A 67 -12.83 9.83 0.42
C ASP A 67 -11.50 9.52 1.14
N THR A 68 -11.14 10.39 2.10
CA THR A 68 -9.85 10.32 2.80
C THR A 68 -9.66 9.02 3.58
N ASP A 69 -10.71 8.46 4.18
CA ASP A 69 -10.65 7.20 4.93
C ASP A 69 -10.33 6.03 3.98
N SER A 70 -11.06 5.92 2.86
CA SER A 70 -10.78 4.92 1.82
C SER A 70 -9.35 5.02 1.30
N LYS A 71 -8.87 6.23 0.98
CA LYS A 71 -7.51 6.45 0.50
C LYS A 71 -6.48 6.03 1.56
N ALA A 72 -6.66 6.41 2.82
CA ALA A 72 -5.78 6.03 3.91
C ALA A 72 -5.73 4.51 4.13
N ARG A 73 -6.87 3.81 4.08
CA ARG A 73 -6.92 2.34 4.19
C ARG A 73 -6.19 1.65 3.06
N ILE A 74 -6.39 2.11 1.82
CA ILE A 74 -5.69 1.55 0.65
C ILE A 74 -4.19 1.75 0.80
N THR A 75 -3.75 2.95 1.16
CA THR A 75 -2.33 3.23 1.38
C THR A 75 -1.75 2.34 2.49
N ALA A 76 -2.43 2.20 3.63
CA ALA A 76 -2.01 1.34 4.72
C ALA A 76 -1.85 -0.12 4.26
N PHE A 77 -2.87 -0.64 3.57
CA PHE A 77 -2.88 -2.02 3.09
C PHE A 77 -1.76 -2.29 2.07
N VAL A 78 -1.61 -1.46 1.04
CA VAL A 78 -0.55 -1.65 0.03
C VAL A 78 0.84 -1.51 0.67
N THR A 79 1.00 -0.61 1.65
CA THR A 79 2.23 -0.48 2.42
C THR A 79 2.53 -1.77 3.20
N GLY A 80 1.55 -2.32 3.91
CA GLY A 80 1.67 -3.60 4.63
C GLY A 80 1.98 -4.77 3.70
N LEU A 81 1.38 -4.76 2.50
CA LEU A 81 1.62 -5.79 1.48
C LEU A 81 3.09 -5.82 1.03
N HIS A 82 3.64 -4.65 0.71
CA HIS A 82 5.05 -4.52 0.31
C HIS A 82 6.03 -4.70 1.47
N LEU A 83 5.57 -4.48 2.71
CA LEU A 83 6.32 -4.76 3.93
C LEU A 83 6.54 -6.25 4.17
N GLN A 84 5.47 -7.04 4.02
CA GLN A 84 5.46 -8.44 4.39
C GLN A 84 5.83 -9.38 3.23
N HIS A 85 5.68 -8.93 1.99
CA HIS A 85 5.79 -9.80 0.83
C HIS A 85 6.71 -9.24 -0.24
N LYS A 86 7.46 -10.15 -0.87
CA LYS A 86 8.12 -9.86 -2.15
C LYS A 86 7.09 -9.87 -3.27
N ILE A 87 6.64 -8.69 -3.69
CA ILE A 87 5.75 -8.56 -4.84
C ILE A 87 6.52 -8.87 -6.13
N GLN A 88 6.00 -9.83 -6.90
CA GLN A 88 6.59 -10.30 -8.15
C GLN A 88 5.77 -9.90 -9.39
N ARG A 89 4.51 -9.50 -9.20
CA ARG A 89 3.59 -9.10 -10.28
C ARG A 89 2.44 -8.26 -9.75
N GLY A 90 1.95 -7.32 -10.57
CA GLY A 90 0.83 -6.45 -10.21
C GLY A 90 -0.46 -7.19 -9.84
N ALA A 91 -0.70 -8.39 -10.39
CA ALA A 91 -1.87 -9.20 -10.06
C ALA A 91 -1.89 -9.66 -8.59
N GLN A 92 -0.75 -9.71 -7.90
CA GLN A 92 -0.74 -9.95 -6.44
C GLN A 92 -1.36 -8.77 -5.71
N VAL A 93 -0.98 -7.54 -6.07
CA VAL A 93 -1.56 -6.32 -5.47
C VAL A 93 -3.04 -6.21 -5.81
N GLY A 94 -3.40 -6.36 -7.10
CA GLY A 94 -4.78 -6.28 -7.57
C GLY A 94 -5.69 -7.32 -6.90
N GLY A 95 -5.27 -8.58 -6.89
CA GLY A 95 -5.97 -9.64 -6.17
C GLY A 95 -6.14 -9.34 -4.68
N SER A 96 -5.08 -8.87 -4.01
CA SER A 96 -5.10 -8.58 -2.57
C SER A 96 -6.05 -7.43 -2.23
N LEU A 97 -6.04 -6.36 -3.05
CA LEU A 97 -6.99 -5.24 -2.94
C LEU A 97 -8.43 -5.71 -3.12
N LEU A 98 -8.68 -6.54 -4.14
CA LEU A 98 -10.02 -7.09 -4.38
C LEU A 98 -10.47 -7.99 -3.23
N ARG A 99 -9.58 -8.83 -2.67
CA ARG A 99 -9.90 -9.67 -1.50
C ARG A 99 -10.24 -8.82 -0.27
N ARG A 100 -9.46 -7.78 0.00
CA ARG A 100 -9.57 -6.95 1.21
C ARG A 100 -10.76 -5.98 1.20
N PHE A 101 -11.03 -5.36 0.06
CA PHE A 101 -12.00 -4.26 -0.07
C PHE A 101 -13.22 -4.61 -0.93
N GLY A 102 -13.11 -5.65 -1.75
CA GLY A 102 -14.17 -6.12 -2.63
C GLY A 102 -14.44 -5.19 -3.82
N LYS A 103 -15.43 -5.60 -4.62
CA LYS A 103 -15.90 -4.87 -5.81
C LYS A 103 -16.46 -3.49 -5.50
N SER A 104 -16.80 -3.25 -4.24
CA SER A 104 -17.30 -1.95 -3.78
C SER A 104 -16.24 -0.85 -3.76
N TYR A 105 -14.95 -1.22 -3.85
CA TYR A 105 -13.80 -0.32 -4.06
C TYR A 105 -13.18 -0.54 -5.44
N PHE A 106 -13.09 -1.79 -5.88
CA PHE A 106 -12.34 -2.18 -7.08
C PHE A 106 -13.18 -3.04 -8.05
N PRO A 107 -14.25 -2.49 -8.66
CA PRO A 107 -15.14 -3.27 -9.53
C PRO A 107 -14.45 -3.79 -10.81
N HIS A 108 -13.41 -3.10 -11.26
CA HIS A 108 -12.68 -3.38 -12.50
C HIS A 108 -11.66 -4.52 -12.39
N ILE A 109 -11.21 -4.88 -11.18
CA ILE A 109 -10.23 -5.97 -10.99
C ILE A 109 -10.91 -7.30 -11.27
N ASN A 110 -10.30 -8.17 -12.06
CA ASN A 110 -10.90 -9.46 -12.43
C ASN A 110 -10.87 -10.44 -11.24
N ASP A 111 -11.95 -11.19 -10.99
CA ASP A 111 -12.02 -12.18 -9.90
C ASP A 111 -10.94 -13.26 -10.01
N ARG A 112 -10.46 -13.54 -11.23
CA ARG A 112 -9.33 -14.45 -11.47
C ARG A 112 -8.05 -14.01 -10.76
N GLU A 113 -7.91 -12.73 -10.41
CA GLU A 113 -6.75 -12.22 -9.68
C GLU A 113 -6.76 -12.63 -8.20
N LEU A 114 -7.91 -13.03 -7.63
CA LEU A 114 -8.01 -13.49 -6.23
C LEU A 114 -7.10 -14.69 -5.93
N ARG A 115 -6.74 -15.48 -6.94
CA ARG A 115 -5.79 -16.60 -6.80
C ARG A 115 -4.35 -16.18 -6.49
N PHE A 116 -4.02 -14.92 -6.73
CA PHE A 116 -2.71 -14.33 -6.46
C PHE A 116 -2.70 -13.46 -5.20
N ALA A 117 -3.86 -13.31 -4.56
CA ALA A 117 -4.00 -12.43 -3.42
C ALA A 117 -3.23 -12.97 -2.21
N LEU A 118 -2.53 -12.05 -1.58
CA LEU A 118 -1.74 -12.21 -0.36
C LEU A 118 -2.47 -11.48 0.76
N ASP A 119 -2.24 -11.94 1.98
CA ASP A 119 -2.87 -11.34 3.16
C ASP A 119 -1.87 -10.41 3.85
N VAL A 120 -2.40 -9.33 4.42
CA VAL A 120 -1.66 -8.40 5.27
C VAL A 120 -2.07 -8.66 6.71
N ASP A 121 -1.11 -8.69 7.62
CA ASP A 121 -1.40 -8.81 9.04
C ASP A 121 -2.27 -7.63 9.49
N SER A 122 -3.39 -7.93 10.17
CA SER A 122 -4.36 -6.90 10.54
C SER A 122 -3.84 -5.91 11.57
N GLU A 123 -2.95 -6.32 12.47
CA GLU A 123 -2.35 -5.41 13.44
C GLU A 123 -1.42 -4.42 12.75
N LEU A 124 -0.61 -4.91 11.80
CA LEU A 124 0.22 -4.06 10.95
C LEU A 124 -0.62 -3.10 10.11
N GLU A 125 -1.66 -3.58 9.42
CA GLU A 125 -2.56 -2.74 8.62
C GLU A 125 -3.18 -1.64 9.48
N ASN A 126 -3.72 -1.99 10.66
CA ASN A 126 -4.34 -1.05 11.58
C ASN A 126 -3.35 -0.03 12.13
N TYR A 127 -2.15 -0.47 12.49
CA TYR A 127 -1.10 0.43 12.93
C TYR A 127 -0.74 1.45 11.84
N LEU A 128 -0.48 0.99 10.61
CA LEU A 128 -0.14 1.86 9.48
C LEU A 128 -1.27 2.84 9.17
N TYR A 129 -2.51 2.38 9.20
CA TYR A 129 -3.69 3.22 9.03
C TYR A 129 -3.75 4.32 10.08
N ASN A 130 -3.60 3.98 11.37
CA ASN A 130 -3.60 4.95 12.47
C ASN A 130 -2.48 5.99 12.31
N GLN A 131 -1.29 5.57 11.88
CA GLN A 131 -0.19 6.50 11.63
C GLN A 131 -0.48 7.46 10.46
N ILE A 132 -1.10 6.97 9.39
CA ILE A 132 -1.49 7.80 8.22
C ILE A 132 -2.52 8.84 8.63
N ILE A 133 -3.57 8.43 9.35
CA ILE A 133 -4.61 9.35 9.82
C ILE A 133 -4.03 10.37 10.81
N ALA A 134 -3.22 9.92 11.77
CA ALA A 134 -2.60 10.80 12.74
C ALA A 134 -1.77 11.89 12.07
N GLN A 135 -1.10 11.61 10.95
CA GLN A 135 -0.28 12.58 10.21
C GLN A 135 -1.10 13.50 9.30
N ASN A 136 -2.21 13.02 8.73
CA ASN A 136 -3.14 13.85 7.96
C ASN A 136 -3.79 14.94 8.82
N SER A 137 -4.05 14.67 10.11
CA SER A 137 -4.64 15.65 11.04
C SER A 137 -3.77 16.87 11.33
N TRP A 138 -2.47 16.85 11.00
CA TRP A 138 -1.56 18.00 11.16
C TRP A 138 -1.38 18.82 9.87
N SER A 139 -2.00 18.38 8.77
CA SER A 139 -1.89 19.02 7.45
C SER A 139 -3.13 19.85 7.08
N GLN A 140 -4.10 19.98 8.00
CA GLN A 140 -5.22 20.92 7.94
C GLN A 140 -4.99 22.07 8.92
#